data_AF-A0A0W0WK55-F1
#
_entry.id   AF-A0A0W0WK55-F1
#
_cell.length_a   1.000
_cell.length_b   1.000
_cell.length_c   1.000
_cell.angle_alpha   90.00
_cell.angle_beta   90.00
_cell.angle_gamma   90.00
#
_symmetry.space_group_name_H-M   'P 1'
#
loop_
_entity.id
_entity.type
_entity.pdbx_description
1 polymer ?
#
loop_
_entity_poly.entity_id
_entity_poly.type
_entity_poly.pdbx_seq_one_letter_code
_entity_poly.pdbx_strand_id
1 'polypeptide(L)'
;MFKEFMVEMSTKPHYEVVDIYECKKTGFTKAVVKLAERHIIEKNISEIVVDNTFIEALDKKTVRTLTYIATVERLKPDYSIVVQKMTNQVDEYLLEIKSRKNRDTFKKSPTELSMNKDLIAKFDPVEANRIGYMAGIRETTREYQMIHHRD
;
A
#
# COMPACT_ATOMS: atom_id res chain seq x y z
N MET A 1 12.63 -22.79 -40.07
CA MET A 1 13.88 -22.76 -39.27
C MET A 1 14.61 -21.41 -39.30
N PHE A 2 15.18 -20.90 -40.40
CA PHE A 2 15.80 -19.54 -40.38
C PHE A 2 14.81 -18.37 -40.31
N LYS A 3 13.58 -18.55 -40.84
CA LYS A 3 12.52 -17.51 -40.77
C LYS A 3 11.99 -17.28 -39.35
N GLU A 4 11.89 -18.33 -38.53
CA GLU A 4 11.41 -18.21 -37.14
C GLU A 4 12.45 -17.52 -36.25
N PHE A 5 13.74 -17.78 -36.50
CA PHE A 5 14.85 -17.15 -35.76
C PHE A 5 14.98 -15.63 -36.04
N MET A 6 14.61 -15.17 -37.24
CA MET A 6 14.62 -13.74 -37.58
C MET A 6 13.43 -12.97 -36.99
N VAL A 7 12.29 -13.63 -36.79
CA VAL A 7 11.11 -13.02 -36.14
C VAL A 7 11.38 -12.76 -34.65
N GLU A 8 12.18 -13.61 -33.99
CA GLU A 8 12.62 -13.37 -32.60
C GLU A 8 13.61 -12.19 -32.46
N MET A 9 14.31 -11.81 -33.53
CA MET A 9 15.30 -10.72 -33.49
C MET A 9 14.73 -9.34 -33.86
N SER A 10 13.50 -9.22 -34.37
CA SER A 10 13.03 -7.97 -35.00
C SER A 10 12.05 -7.12 -34.17
N THR A 11 11.57 -7.55 -33.02
CA THR A 11 10.71 -6.71 -32.17
C THR A 11 11.57 -5.97 -31.15
N LYS A 12 12.28 -4.93 -31.62
CA LYS A 12 12.77 -3.91 -30.68
C LYS A 12 11.57 -3.38 -29.89
N PRO A 13 11.67 -3.27 -28.55
CA PRO A 13 10.61 -2.65 -27.76
C PRO A 13 10.35 -1.26 -28.33
N HIS A 14 9.09 -1.00 -28.68
CA HIS A 14 8.70 0.26 -29.28
C HIS A 14 8.67 1.37 -28.24
N TYR A 15 8.49 1.00 -26.96
CA TYR A 15 8.39 1.91 -25.84
C TYR A 15 9.58 1.74 -24.89
N GLU A 16 10.03 2.86 -24.34
CA GLU A 16 11.13 2.93 -23.40
C GLU A 16 10.66 3.67 -22.15
N VAL A 17 10.79 3.05 -20.97
CA VAL A 17 10.57 3.75 -19.70
C VAL A 17 11.83 4.53 -19.38
N VAL A 18 11.72 5.86 -19.42
CA VAL A 18 12.87 6.77 -19.22
C VAL A 18 12.98 7.27 -17.79
N ASP A 19 11.87 7.31 -17.05
CA ASP A 19 11.85 7.72 -15.65
C ASP A 19 10.67 7.10 -14.89
N ILE A 20 10.82 6.96 -13.58
CA ILE A 20 9.79 6.50 -12.66
C ILE A 20 9.82 7.37 -11.42
N TYR A 21 8.69 7.98 -11.08
CA TYR A 21 8.60 8.87 -9.92
C TYR A 21 7.26 8.76 -9.21
N GLU A 22 7.25 9.10 -7.92
CA GLU A 22 6.02 9.23 -7.12
C GLU A 22 5.42 10.62 -7.29
N CYS A 23 4.18 10.69 -7.80
CA CYS A 23 3.48 11.95 -7.97
C CYS A 23 3.03 12.50 -6.60
N LYS A 24 3.67 13.57 -6.11
CA LYS A 24 3.36 14.16 -4.79
C LYS A 24 1.88 14.58 -4.61
N LYS A 25 1.17 14.89 -5.69
CA LYS A 25 -0.26 15.28 -5.64
C LYS A 25 -1.17 14.08 -5.41
N THR A 26 -0.93 12.97 -6.13
CA THR A 26 -1.84 11.81 -6.13
C THR A 26 -1.33 10.64 -5.30
N GLY A 27 -0.04 10.62 -4.93
CA GLY A 27 0.63 9.48 -4.28
C GLY A 27 0.84 8.27 -5.20
N PHE A 28 0.48 8.38 -6.48
CA PHE A 28 0.68 7.29 -7.44
C PHE A 28 2.10 7.31 -8.01
N THR A 29 2.65 6.11 -8.18
CA THR A 29 3.90 5.93 -8.92
C THR A 29 3.59 5.97 -10.41
N LYS A 30 4.21 6.91 -11.11
CA LYS A 30 4.08 7.13 -12.54
C LYS A 30 5.35 6.71 -13.26
N ALA A 31 5.19 6.22 -14.48
CA ALA A 31 6.29 6.02 -15.41
C ALA A 31 6.20 7.08 -16.51
N VAL A 32 7.34 7.66 -16.84
CA VAL A 32 7.54 8.47 -18.05
C VAL A 32 7.96 7.51 -19.14
N VAL A 33 7.13 7.39 -20.16
CA VAL A 33 7.32 6.43 -21.26
C VAL A 33 7.53 7.20 -22.56
N LYS A 34 8.66 6.94 -23.20
CA LYS A 34 8.95 7.39 -24.55
C LYS A 34 8.37 6.38 -25.52
N LEU A 35 7.42 6.84 -26.33
CA LEU A 35 6.86 6.11 -27.47
C LEU A 35 7.82 6.21 -28.66
N ALA A 36 7.57 5.43 -29.72
CA ALA A 36 8.36 5.49 -30.95
C ALA A 36 8.55 6.95 -31.43
N GLU A 37 9.77 7.26 -31.87
CA GLU A 37 10.24 8.58 -32.31
C GLU A 37 10.51 9.60 -31.18
N ARG A 38 9.49 10.33 -30.69
CA ARG A 38 9.66 11.48 -29.78
C ARG A 38 8.50 11.79 -28.81
N HIS A 39 7.42 11.02 -28.83
CA HIS A 39 6.29 11.29 -27.95
C HIS A 39 6.58 10.75 -26.54
N ILE A 40 6.50 11.61 -25.54
CA ILE A 40 6.65 11.22 -24.13
C ILE A 40 5.28 11.32 -23.49
N ILE A 41 4.87 10.24 -22.82
CA ILE A 41 3.65 10.20 -22.03
C ILE A 41 3.98 9.87 -20.58
N GLU A 42 3.10 10.28 -19.68
CA GLU A 42 3.10 9.81 -18.31
C GLU A 42 1.90 8.90 -18.08
N LYS A 43 2.11 7.74 -17.49
CA LYS A 43 1.03 6.81 -17.15
C LYS A 43 1.27 6.22 -15.77
N ASN A 44 0.18 5.98 -15.02
CA ASN A 44 0.28 5.30 -13.73
C ASN A 44 0.80 3.88 -13.98
N ILE A 45 1.72 3.40 -13.14
CA ILE A 45 2.26 2.05 -13.31
C ILE A 45 1.14 1.00 -13.23
N SER A 46 0.17 1.20 -12.34
CA SER A 46 -1.02 0.34 -12.23
C SER A 46 -1.84 0.25 -13.51
N GLU A 47 -1.89 1.33 -14.31
CA GLU A 47 -2.60 1.35 -15.60
C GLU A 47 -1.77 0.73 -16.71
N ILE A 48 -0.44 0.81 -16.64
CA ILE A 48 0.45 0.14 -17.60
C ILE A 48 0.35 -1.37 -17.44
N VAL A 49 0.42 -1.88 -16.21
CA VAL A 49 0.51 -3.34 -15.96
C VAL A 49 -0.79 -4.12 -16.21
N VAL A 50 -1.91 -3.43 -16.41
CA VAL A 50 -3.21 -4.05 -16.76
C VAL A 50 -3.52 -3.92 -18.26
N ASP A 51 -2.71 -3.16 -19.00
CA ASP A 51 -2.88 -2.91 -20.42
C ASP A 51 -1.95 -3.83 -21.22
N ASN A 52 -2.51 -4.96 -21.68
CA ASN A 52 -1.77 -5.98 -22.42
C ASN A 52 -1.10 -5.39 -23.67
N THR A 53 -1.80 -4.50 -24.38
CA THR A 53 -1.26 -3.88 -25.61
C THR A 53 -0.06 -2.99 -25.32
N PHE A 54 -0.06 -2.32 -24.16
CA PHE A 54 1.05 -1.48 -23.73
C PHE A 54 2.26 -2.32 -23.28
N ILE A 55 2.00 -3.40 -22.55
CA ILE A 55 3.04 -4.33 -22.05
C ILE A 55 3.75 -5.03 -23.21
N GLU A 56 3.02 -5.41 -24.26
CA GLU A 56 3.57 -6.05 -25.46
C GLU A 56 4.58 -5.15 -26.20
N ALA A 57 4.48 -3.83 -26.03
CA ALA A 57 5.41 -2.87 -26.62
C ALA A 57 6.69 -2.60 -25.78
N LEU A 58 6.78 -3.18 -24.58
CA LEU A 58 7.90 -3.04 -23.65
C LEU A 58 8.80 -4.28 -23.64
N ASP A 59 10.05 -4.13 -23.23
CA ASP A 59 10.93 -5.28 -23.03
C ASP A 59 10.58 -6.07 -21.76
N LYS A 60 10.89 -7.37 -21.76
CA LYS A 60 10.56 -8.29 -20.65
C LYS A 60 11.08 -7.83 -19.29
N LYS A 61 12.26 -7.18 -19.24
CA LYS A 61 12.85 -6.71 -17.97
C LYS A 61 12.04 -5.52 -17.45
N THR A 62 11.67 -4.59 -18.31
CA THR A 62 10.80 -3.46 -17.96
C THR A 62 9.43 -3.93 -17.49
N VAL A 63 8.80 -4.87 -18.21
CA VAL A 63 7.52 -5.46 -17.79
C VAL A 63 7.63 -6.03 -16.37
N ARG A 64 8.64 -6.87 -16.10
CA ARG A 64 8.87 -7.45 -14.78
C ARG A 64 9.06 -6.38 -13.70
N THR A 65 9.82 -5.32 -13.99
CA THR A 65 10.04 -4.21 -13.06
C THR A 65 8.74 -3.47 -12.74
N LEU A 66 7.96 -3.11 -13.76
CA LEU A 66 6.69 -2.40 -13.58
C LEU A 66 5.68 -3.25 -12.82
N THR A 67 5.58 -4.55 -13.13
CA THR A 67 4.73 -5.49 -12.38
C THR A 67 5.16 -5.55 -10.92
N TYR A 68 6.47 -5.69 -10.64
CA TYR A 68 6.96 -5.71 -9.27
C TYR A 68 6.59 -4.43 -8.50
N ILE A 69 6.80 -3.25 -9.12
CA ILE A 69 6.44 -1.97 -8.49
C ILE A 69 4.93 -1.92 -8.22
N ALA A 70 4.09 -2.28 -9.20
CA ALA A 70 2.64 -2.31 -9.02
C ALA A 70 2.20 -3.24 -7.90
N THR A 71 2.82 -4.43 -7.80
CA THR A 71 2.53 -5.41 -6.75
C THR A 71 2.94 -4.88 -5.38
N VAL A 72 4.15 -4.34 -5.25
CA VAL A 72 4.63 -3.76 -3.98
C VAL A 72 3.73 -2.61 -3.53
N GLU A 73 3.34 -1.71 -4.44
CA GLU A 73 2.40 -0.62 -4.15
C GLU A 73 1.05 -1.13 -3.64
N ARG A 74 0.51 -2.19 -4.26
CA ARG A 74 -0.76 -2.79 -3.86
C ARG A 74 -0.70 -3.52 -2.51
N LEU A 75 0.46 -4.07 -2.14
CA LEU A 75 0.66 -4.79 -0.88
C LEU A 75 0.89 -3.87 0.31
N LYS A 76 1.14 -2.59 0.08
CA LYS A 76 1.31 -1.63 1.16
C LYS A 76 0.00 -1.44 1.93
N PRO A 77 0.04 -1.30 3.27
CA PRO A 77 -1.15 -1.12 4.07
C PRO A 77 -1.84 0.22 3.74
N ASP A 78 -3.17 0.21 3.86
CA ASP A 78 -4.03 1.36 3.61
C ASP A 78 -3.95 2.37 4.76
N TYR A 79 -3.71 1.90 5.98
CA TYR A 79 -3.58 2.69 7.20
C TYR A 79 -2.26 2.45 7.92
N SER A 80 -1.81 3.46 8.66
CA SER A 80 -0.67 3.38 9.57
C SER A 80 -0.94 4.12 10.88
N ILE A 81 -0.39 3.63 11.99
CA ILE A 81 -0.45 4.34 13.28
C ILE A 81 0.66 5.38 13.33
N VAL A 82 0.30 6.66 13.33
CA VAL A 82 1.27 7.77 13.35
C VAL A 82 1.54 8.32 14.74
N VAL A 83 0.57 8.19 15.67
CA VAL A 83 0.72 8.63 17.05
C VAL A 83 0.03 7.65 17.98
N GLN A 84 0.67 7.37 19.11
CA GLN A 84 0.06 6.69 20.25
C GLN A 84 0.16 7.61 21.47
N LYS A 85 -0.98 7.91 22.10
CA LYS A 85 -1.06 8.73 23.32
C LYS A 85 -1.82 7.99 24.40
N MET A 86 -1.30 7.97 25.62
CA MET A 86 -2.05 7.53 26.79
C MET A 86 -3.06 8.63 27.16
N THR A 87 -4.29 8.26 27.50
CA THR A 87 -5.29 9.21 28.01
C THR A 87 -5.12 9.38 29.52
N ASN A 88 -5.92 10.29 30.12
CA ASN A 88 -5.94 10.48 31.57
C ASN A 88 -6.66 9.34 32.31
N GLN A 89 -7.32 8.44 31.58
CA GLN A 89 -7.85 7.20 32.13
C GLN A 89 -6.74 6.15 32.10
N VAL A 90 -6.54 5.48 33.24
CA VAL A 90 -5.53 4.42 33.37
C VAL A 90 -5.75 3.37 32.28
N ASP A 91 -4.67 3.01 31.59
CA ASP A 91 -4.62 1.97 30.55
C ASP A 91 -5.46 2.22 29.29
N GLU A 92 -5.87 3.46 29.04
CA GLU A 92 -6.54 3.82 27.80
C GLU A 92 -5.59 4.56 26.85
N TYR A 93 -5.50 4.07 25.62
CA TYR A 93 -4.72 4.68 24.55
C TYR A 93 -5.63 5.30 23.51
N LEU A 94 -5.20 6.43 22.97
CA LEU A 94 -5.74 7.03 21.76
C LEU A 94 -4.69 6.92 20.65
N LEU A 95 -5.08 6.23 19.57
CA LEU A 95 -4.25 6.04 18.38
C LEU A 95 -4.67 7.05 17.32
N GLU A 96 -3.71 7.71 16.71
CA GLU A 96 -3.90 8.53 15.52
C GLU A 96 -3.52 7.70 14.30
N ILE A 97 -4.48 7.50 13.42
CA ILE A 97 -4.39 6.66 12.24
C ILE A 97 -4.35 7.56 11.01
N LYS A 98 -3.35 7.36 10.16
CA LYS A 98 -3.21 8.08 8.89
C LYS A 98 -3.57 7.16 7.74
N SER A 99 -4.45 7.65 6.86
CA SER A 99 -4.72 7.02 5.58
C SER A 99 -3.59 7.29 4.60
N ARG A 100 -3.21 6.25 3.86
CA ARG A 100 -2.30 6.39 2.73
C ARG A 100 -2.97 7.04 1.51
N LYS A 101 -4.27 6.81 1.30
CA LYS A 101 -4.97 7.18 0.06
C LYS A 101 -5.37 8.65 -0.02
N ASN A 102 -5.82 9.23 1.09
CA ASN A 102 -6.47 10.56 1.12
C ASN A 102 -5.83 11.57 2.07
N ARG A 103 -4.64 11.28 2.64
CA ARG A 103 -3.95 12.11 3.66
C ARG A 103 -4.76 12.38 4.94
N ASP A 104 -5.98 11.89 5.02
CA ASP A 104 -6.84 12.01 6.18
C ASP A 104 -6.25 11.28 7.38
N THR A 105 -6.43 11.90 8.54
CA THR A 105 -6.08 11.34 9.84
C THR A 105 -7.30 11.30 10.73
N PHE A 106 -7.47 10.22 11.48
CA PHE A 106 -8.53 10.10 12.48
C PHE A 106 -7.99 9.47 13.77
N LYS A 107 -8.73 9.60 14.86
CA LYS A 107 -8.33 9.08 16.17
C LYS A 107 -9.32 8.04 16.67
N LYS A 108 -8.82 6.91 17.15
CA LYS A 108 -9.61 5.83 17.76
C LYS A 108 -8.84 5.15 18.87
N SER A 109 -9.57 4.59 19.84
CA SER A 109 -8.98 3.70 20.83
C SER A 109 -8.63 2.33 20.21
N PRO A 110 -7.67 1.58 20.78
CA PRO A 110 -7.38 0.21 20.35
C PRO A 110 -8.60 -0.70 20.35
N THR A 111 -9.49 -0.56 21.34
CA THR A 111 -10.74 -1.35 21.44
C THR A 111 -11.69 -1.07 20.28
N GLU A 112 -11.89 0.21 19.92
CA GLU A 112 -12.75 0.56 18.78
C GLU A 112 -12.18 0.07 17.45
N LEU A 113 -10.85 0.09 17.31
CA LEU A 113 -10.19 -0.45 16.13
C LEU A 113 -10.31 -1.98 16.07
N SER A 114 -10.04 -2.68 17.18
CA SER A 114 -10.05 -4.15 17.21
C SER A 114 -11.42 -4.75 16.92
N MET A 115 -12.50 -4.04 17.26
CA MET A 115 -13.87 -4.44 16.94
C MET A 115 -14.22 -4.31 15.45
N ASN A 116 -13.48 -3.51 14.68
CA ASN A 116 -13.73 -3.28 13.26
C ASN A 116 -12.77 -4.13 12.38
N LYS A 117 -13.23 -5.33 12.01
CA LYS A 117 -12.45 -6.28 11.19
C LYS A 117 -12.02 -5.70 9.83
N ASP A 118 -12.91 -4.95 9.17
CA ASP A 118 -12.64 -4.35 7.86
C ASP A 118 -11.57 -3.27 7.94
N LEU A 119 -11.51 -2.57 9.08
CA LEU A 119 -10.49 -1.57 9.34
C LEU A 119 -9.16 -2.20 9.74
N ILE A 120 -9.16 -3.23 10.58
CA ILE A 120 -7.95 -3.98 10.98
C ILE A 120 -7.27 -4.63 9.78
N ALA A 121 -8.04 -5.20 8.84
CA ALA A 121 -7.51 -5.82 7.63
C ALA A 121 -6.74 -4.86 6.71
N LYS A 122 -6.83 -3.54 6.96
CA LYS A 122 -6.17 -2.48 6.19
C LYS A 122 -4.85 -2.00 6.81
N PHE A 123 -4.48 -2.49 7.98
CA PHE A 123 -3.16 -2.27 8.59
C PHE A 123 -2.19 -3.38 8.16
N ASP A 124 -0.89 -3.13 8.35
CA ASP A 124 0.07 -4.22 8.27
C ASP A 124 -0.10 -5.19 9.46
N PRO A 125 0.35 -6.45 9.34
CA PRO A 125 0.18 -7.46 10.38
C PRO A 125 0.78 -7.08 11.74
N VAL A 126 1.85 -6.29 11.77
CA VAL A 126 2.53 -5.88 13.01
C VAL A 126 1.68 -4.86 13.75
N GLU A 127 1.17 -3.84 13.04
CA GLU A 127 0.27 -2.86 13.63
C GLU A 127 -1.09 -3.45 14.01
N ALA A 128 -1.64 -4.34 13.19
CA ALA A 128 -2.88 -5.05 13.51
C ALA A 128 -2.74 -5.88 14.80
N ASN A 129 -1.62 -6.60 14.95
CA ASN A 129 -1.32 -7.35 16.17
C ASN A 129 -1.19 -6.42 17.38
N ARG A 130 -0.47 -5.31 17.23
CA ARG A 130 -0.30 -4.30 18.29
C ARG A 130 -1.63 -3.72 18.76
N ILE A 131 -2.54 -3.40 17.84
CA ILE A 131 -3.90 -2.93 18.18
C ILE A 131 -4.63 -3.99 18.99
N GLY A 132 -4.60 -5.25 18.54
CA GLY A 132 -5.22 -6.37 19.24
C GLY A 132 -4.67 -6.57 20.65
N TYR A 133 -3.35 -6.51 20.80
CA TYR A 133 -2.67 -6.61 22.09
C TYR A 133 -3.07 -5.49 23.06
N MET A 134 -3.08 -4.23 22.60
CA MET A 134 -3.51 -3.09 23.41
C MET A 134 -4.97 -3.18 23.83
N ALA A 135 -5.86 -3.61 22.93
CA ALA A 135 -7.25 -3.84 23.25
C ALA A 135 -7.41 -4.96 24.31
N GLY A 136 -6.65 -6.04 24.16
CA GLY A 136 -6.65 -7.16 25.11
C GLY A 136 -6.21 -6.77 26.51
N ILE A 137 -5.08 -6.04 26.63
CA ILE A 137 -4.61 -5.53 27.94
C ILE A 137 -5.69 -4.72 28.62
N ARG A 138 -6.32 -3.78 27.90
CA ARG A 138 -7.35 -2.91 28.46
C ARG A 138 -8.54 -3.71 29.03
N GLU A 139 -9.04 -4.69 28.29
CA GLU A 139 -10.16 -5.51 28.77
C GLU A 139 -9.73 -6.36 29.98
N THR A 140 -8.52 -6.92 29.98
CA THR A 140 -8.01 -7.66 31.15
C THR A 140 -7.85 -6.76 32.39
N THR A 141 -7.32 -5.54 32.24
CA THR A 141 -7.25 -4.57 33.34
C THR A 141 -8.66 -4.26 33.85
N ARG A 142 -9.61 -4.02 32.93
CA ARG A 142 -10.99 -3.70 33.28
C ARG A 142 -11.66 -4.83 34.05
N GLU A 143 -11.50 -6.07 33.60
CA GLU A 143 -11.97 -7.27 34.30
C GLU A 143 -11.38 -7.37 35.71
N TYR A 144 -10.07 -7.18 35.84
CA TYR A 144 -9.38 -7.19 37.13
C TYR A 144 -9.92 -6.13 38.10
N GLN A 145 -10.10 -4.89 37.63
CA GLN A 145 -10.68 -3.80 38.42
C GLN A 145 -12.12 -4.11 38.86
N MET A 146 -12.93 -4.72 37.98
CA MET A 146 -14.31 -5.11 38.32
C MET A 146 -14.37 -6.21 39.38
N ILE A 147 -13.41 -7.14 39.38
CA ILE A 147 -13.31 -8.19 40.40
C ILE A 147 -12.91 -7.58 41.76
N HIS A 148 -11.90 -6.71 41.78
CA HIS A 148 -11.35 -6.17 43.03
C HIS A 148 -12.10 -4.96 43.61
N HIS A 149 -13.02 -4.33 42.88
CA HIS A 149 -13.91 -3.29 43.40
C HIS A 149 -15.30 -3.81 43.83
N ARG A 150 -15.50 -5.13 43.83
CA ARG A 150 -16.73 -5.78 44.33
C ARG A 150 -16.63 -6.32 45.76
N ASP A 151 -15.46 -6.24 46.37
CA ASP A 151 -15.20 -6.49 47.79
C ASP A 151 -15.08 -5.17 48.56
#